data_AF-A0AAV2PSZ4-F1
#
_entry.id   AF-A0AAV2PSZ4-F1
#
_cell.length_a   1.000
_cell.length_b   1.000
_cell.length_c   1.000
_cell.angle_alpha   90.00
_cell.angle_beta   90.00
_cell.angle_gamma   90.00
#
_symmetry.space_group_name_H-M   'P 1'
#
loop_
_entity.id
_entity.type
_entity.pdbx_description
1 polymer ?
#
loop_
_entity_poly.entity_id
_entity_poly.type
_entity_poly.pdbx_seq_one_letter_code
_entity_poly.pdbx_strand_id
1 'polypeptide(L)'
;RKSLDEGKIPDLFKLAYVTPIHKGGSKLKPEQYRPVSLTSHVMKIFERVVKRNIMKHLIEQNLLNPGQHGFVPGRSTKTQLLQHYCDIFETLSEGTRIDTIFLDFAKAFDKVDHDILLQKVAKHRIKGKIGLWLQEFLNNRKYRVVANGEMSDVQDVLSGVPQGTVLAAVLFIIMISDVDENVKSSIVRLFADDTRIRNITETTTETFKRHLDKWLSSIPDTPKIDGYGANVAAETNSIFHQTRYCIVR
;
A
#
# COMPACT_ATOMS: atom_id res chain seq x y z
N ARG A 1 14.07 -22.16 9.97
CA ARG A 1 13.45 -22.53 11.27
C ARG A 1 14.00 -21.64 12.38
N LYS A 2 15.29 -21.75 12.73
CA LYS A 2 15.96 -20.88 13.74
C LYS A 2 15.58 -19.39 13.67
N SER A 3 15.65 -18.75 12.49
CA SER A 3 15.24 -17.34 12.31
C SER A 3 13.77 -17.04 12.69
N LEU A 4 12.82 -17.94 12.40
CA LEU A 4 11.41 -17.77 12.80
C LEU A 4 11.19 -18.08 14.29
N ASP A 5 11.92 -19.05 14.82
CA ASP A 5 11.80 -19.46 16.21
C ASP A 5 12.34 -18.39 17.16
N GLU A 6 13.46 -17.77 16.78
CA GLU A 6 14.11 -16.69 17.54
C GLU A 6 13.58 -15.30 17.16
N GLY A 7 12.84 -15.19 16.04
CA GLY A 7 12.39 -13.91 15.50
C GLY A 7 13.52 -13.00 15.00
N LYS A 8 14.70 -13.55 14.71
CA LYS A 8 15.91 -12.80 14.30
C LYS A 8 16.24 -12.98 12.83
N ILE A 9 16.68 -11.91 12.18
CA ILE A 9 17.17 -11.93 10.79
C ILE A 9 18.63 -11.50 10.80
N PRO A 10 19.56 -12.29 10.24
CA PRO A 10 20.96 -11.89 10.10
C PRO A 10 21.11 -10.53 9.39
N ASP A 11 21.99 -9.67 9.89
CA ASP A 11 22.20 -8.32 9.35
C ASP A 11 22.62 -8.33 7.87
N LEU A 12 23.29 -9.40 7.43
CA LEU A 12 23.62 -9.63 6.01
C LEU A 12 22.38 -9.59 5.10
N PHE A 13 21.21 -9.99 5.60
CA PHE A 13 19.96 -9.99 4.83
C PHE A 13 19.14 -8.70 5.00
N LYS A 14 19.57 -7.80 5.90
CA LYS A 14 18.92 -6.50 6.12
C LYS A 14 19.48 -5.38 5.24
N LEU A 15 20.61 -5.61 4.56
CA LEU A 15 21.15 -4.70 3.56
C LEU A 15 20.45 -4.86 2.20
N ALA A 16 20.01 -3.75 1.62
CA ALA A 16 19.45 -3.68 0.27
C ALA A 16 20.31 -2.83 -0.66
N TYR A 17 20.49 -3.27 -1.89
CA TYR A 17 21.13 -2.48 -2.95
C TYR A 17 20.05 -1.81 -3.79
N VAL A 18 20.00 -0.49 -3.77
CA VAL A 18 18.98 0.30 -4.47
C VAL A 18 19.52 0.72 -5.82
N THR A 19 18.93 0.23 -6.88
CA THR A 19 19.26 0.66 -8.25
C THR A 19 18.14 1.57 -8.77
N PRO A 20 18.45 2.84 -9.12
CA PRO A 20 17.47 3.74 -9.70
C PRO A 20 17.20 3.36 -11.17
N ILE A 21 15.94 3.08 -11.50
CA ILE A 21 15.49 2.77 -12.86
C ILE A 21 14.73 3.97 -13.41
N HIS A 22 15.16 4.50 -14.55
CA HIS A 22 14.52 5.64 -15.18
C HIS A 22 13.12 5.28 -15.73
N LYS A 23 12.09 6.01 -15.29
CA LYS A 23 10.68 5.83 -15.71
C LYS A 23 10.36 6.57 -17.03
N GLY A 24 11.11 7.61 -17.38
CA GLY A 24 10.86 8.47 -18.55
C GLY A 24 11.14 9.96 -18.24
N GLY A 25 11.03 10.84 -19.22
CA GLY A 25 11.24 12.28 -19.01
C GLY A 25 12.72 12.69 -18.86
N SER A 26 12.97 13.76 -18.09
CA SER A 26 14.31 14.33 -17.94
C SER A 26 15.15 13.54 -16.94
N LYS A 27 16.34 13.10 -17.38
CA LYS A 27 17.32 12.36 -16.58
C LYS A 27 17.90 13.17 -15.41
N LEU A 28 17.72 14.49 -15.40
CA LEU A 28 18.23 15.39 -14.37
C LEU A 28 17.35 15.43 -13.12
N LYS A 29 16.12 14.90 -13.17
CA LYS A 29 15.18 14.94 -12.05
C LYS A 29 15.16 13.59 -11.31
N PRO A 30 15.49 13.54 -10.00
CA PRO A 30 15.44 12.30 -9.22
C PRO A 30 14.05 11.65 -9.17
N GLU A 31 12.99 12.44 -9.26
CA GLU A 31 11.58 11.99 -9.26
C GLU A 31 11.25 11.03 -10.41
N GLN A 32 12.00 11.14 -11.51
CA GLN A 32 11.81 10.30 -12.70
C GLN A 32 12.50 8.94 -12.58
N TYR A 33 13.11 8.63 -11.42
CA TYR A 33 13.72 7.35 -11.15
C TYR A 33 12.89 6.56 -10.14
N ARG A 34 12.73 5.26 -10.41
CA ARG A 34 12.16 4.28 -9.50
C ARG A 34 13.29 3.62 -8.71
N PRO A 35 13.34 3.73 -7.38
CA PRO A 35 14.30 2.99 -6.58
C PRO A 35 13.87 1.51 -6.51
N VAL A 36 14.66 0.60 -7.09
CA VAL A 36 14.43 -0.85 -6.94
C VAL A 36 15.41 -1.42 -5.94
N SER A 37 14.88 -1.96 -4.84
CA SER A 37 15.65 -2.60 -3.78
C SER A 37 15.94 -4.06 -4.12
N LEU A 38 17.21 -4.35 -4.42
CA LEU A 38 17.73 -5.68 -4.59
C LEU A 38 18.11 -6.26 -3.23
N THR A 39 17.25 -7.15 -2.72
CA THR A 39 17.50 -7.94 -1.51
C THR A 39 18.06 -9.33 -1.86
N SER A 40 18.64 -9.99 -0.86
CA SER A 40 19.18 -11.35 -0.99
C SER A 40 18.17 -12.34 -1.57
N HIS A 41 18.61 -13.19 -2.51
CA HIS A 41 17.80 -14.25 -3.10
C HIS A 41 17.29 -15.25 -2.06
N VAL A 42 18.15 -15.60 -1.09
CA VAL A 42 17.79 -16.50 0.02
C VAL A 42 16.67 -15.87 0.85
N MET A 43 16.75 -14.56 1.09
CA MET A 43 15.72 -13.82 1.81
C MET A 43 14.40 -13.82 1.03
N LYS A 44 14.42 -13.58 -0.28
CA LYS A 44 13.22 -13.63 -1.13
C LYS A 44 12.54 -15.00 -1.11
N ILE A 45 13.29 -16.10 -1.05
CA ILE A 45 12.71 -17.46 -0.91
C ILE A 45 11.98 -17.57 0.43
N PHE A 46 12.60 -17.08 1.50
CA PHE A 46 12.00 -17.12 2.82
C PHE A 46 10.75 -16.25 2.92
N GLU A 47 10.81 -15.03 2.38
CA GLU A 47 9.68 -14.12 2.26
C GLU A 47 8.51 -14.76 1.52
N ARG A 48 8.74 -15.55 0.46
CA ARG A 48 7.67 -16.29 -0.24
C ARG A 48 6.96 -17.30 0.66
N VAL A 49 7.69 -18.00 1.53
CA VAL A 49 7.12 -18.96 2.49
C VAL A 49 6.27 -18.22 3.52
N VAL A 50 6.82 -17.15 4.11
CA VAL A 50 6.11 -16.32 5.09
C VAL A 50 4.86 -15.69 4.47
N LYS A 51 4.99 -15.12 3.26
CA LYS A 51 3.89 -14.56 2.48
C LYS A 51 2.75 -15.56 2.29
N ARG A 52 3.07 -16.81 1.90
CA ARG A 52 2.06 -17.85 1.68
C ARG A 52 1.26 -18.11 2.95
N ASN A 53 1.93 -18.21 4.10
CA ASN A 53 1.27 -18.47 5.37
C ASN A 53 0.41 -17.28 5.83
N ILE A 54 0.91 -16.05 5.68
CA ILE A 54 0.15 -14.84 5.99
C ILE A 54 -1.10 -14.76 5.12
N MET A 55 -0.95 -14.92 3.80
CA MET A 55 -2.10 -14.85 2.88
C MET A 55 -3.13 -15.93 3.16
N LYS A 56 -2.69 -17.16 3.48
CA LYS A 56 -3.60 -18.24 3.87
C LYS A 56 -4.42 -17.86 5.10
N HIS A 57 -3.77 -17.36 6.16
CA HIS A 57 -4.43 -16.89 7.37
C HIS A 57 -5.42 -15.76 7.10
N LEU A 58 -5.02 -14.75 6.31
CA LEU A 58 -5.87 -13.61 5.99
C LEU A 58 -7.14 -14.02 5.22
N ILE A 59 -7.02 -14.99 4.31
CA ILE A 59 -8.17 -15.52 3.55
C ILE A 59 -9.06 -16.39 4.44
N GLU A 60 -8.49 -17.34 5.19
CA GLU A 60 -9.26 -18.27 6.04
C GLU A 60 -10.01 -17.57 7.17
N GLN A 61 -9.46 -16.47 7.69
CA GLN A 61 -10.08 -15.68 8.75
C GLN A 61 -10.96 -14.54 8.21
N ASN A 62 -11.13 -14.43 6.89
CA ASN A 62 -11.85 -13.35 6.21
C ASN A 62 -11.44 -11.94 6.69
N LEU A 63 -10.12 -11.74 6.82
CA LEU A 63 -9.51 -10.48 7.30
C LEU A 63 -9.08 -9.57 6.16
N LEU A 64 -9.41 -9.92 4.91
CA LEU A 64 -9.16 -9.09 3.74
C LEU A 64 -10.41 -8.31 3.37
N ASN A 65 -10.20 -7.08 2.94
CA ASN A 65 -11.26 -6.29 2.33
C ASN A 65 -11.83 -7.02 1.09
N PRO A 66 -13.16 -7.27 1.02
CA PRO A 66 -13.80 -7.90 -0.13
C PRO A 66 -13.56 -7.16 -1.46
N GLY A 67 -13.43 -5.83 -1.43
CA GLY A 67 -13.15 -4.97 -2.57
C GLY A 67 -11.68 -4.88 -3.00
N GLN A 68 -10.75 -5.56 -2.31
CA GLN A 68 -9.33 -5.58 -2.67
C GLN A 68 -9.03 -6.64 -3.74
N HIS A 69 -8.73 -6.23 -4.97
CA HIS A 69 -8.34 -7.16 -6.04
C HIS A 69 -6.83 -7.22 -6.26
N GLY A 70 -6.08 -6.22 -5.78
CA GLY A 70 -4.63 -6.16 -5.92
C GLY A 70 -3.94 -7.20 -5.05
N PHE A 71 -3.02 -7.97 -5.64
CA PHE A 71 -2.17 -8.95 -4.96
C PHE A 71 -2.90 -10.07 -4.17
N VAL A 72 -4.21 -10.25 -4.39
CA VAL A 72 -5.01 -11.32 -3.80
C VAL A 72 -5.09 -12.51 -4.78
N PRO A 73 -4.78 -13.75 -4.36
CA PRO A 73 -4.93 -14.94 -5.20
C PRO A 73 -6.36 -15.08 -5.74
N GLY A 74 -6.48 -15.39 -7.04
CA GLY A 74 -7.78 -15.54 -7.70
C GLY A 74 -8.46 -14.23 -8.12
N ARG A 75 -7.86 -13.07 -7.79
CA ARG A 75 -8.32 -11.76 -8.25
C ARG A 75 -7.31 -11.17 -9.25
N SER A 76 -7.83 -10.37 -10.18
CA SER A 76 -7.06 -9.69 -11.23
C SER A 76 -7.66 -8.33 -11.57
N THR A 77 -6.92 -7.51 -12.31
CA THR A 77 -7.41 -6.25 -12.88
C THR A 77 -8.70 -6.45 -13.68
N LYS A 78 -8.81 -7.56 -14.42
CA LYS A 78 -10.03 -7.92 -15.17
C LYS A 78 -11.22 -8.17 -14.26
N THR A 79 -11.02 -8.90 -13.16
CA THR A 79 -12.12 -9.15 -12.20
C THR A 79 -12.58 -7.86 -11.53
N GLN A 80 -11.66 -6.95 -11.21
CA GLN A 80 -12.00 -5.65 -10.64
C GLN A 80 -12.80 -4.81 -11.63
N LEU A 81 -12.37 -4.78 -12.89
CA LEU A 81 -13.03 -4.04 -13.95
C LEU A 81 -14.42 -4.58 -14.26
N LEU A 82 -14.56 -5.92 -14.36
CA LEU A 82 -15.85 -6.56 -14.58
C LEU A 82 -16.84 -6.23 -13.46
N GLN A 83 -16.40 -6.38 -12.21
CA GLN A 83 -17.24 -6.07 -11.06
C GLN A 83 -17.62 -4.58 -11.02
N HIS A 84 -16.71 -3.70 -11.44
CA HIS A 84 -17.03 -2.27 -11.58
C HIS A 84 -18.12 -1.99 -12.61
N TYR A 85 -18.07 -2.66 -13.77
CA TYR A 85 -19.12 -2.52 -14.78
C TYR A 85 -20.46 -3.07 -14.29
N CYS A 86 -20.48 -4.25 -13.66
CA CYS A 86 -21.69 -4.82 -13.08
C CYS A 86 -22.35 -3.84 -12.11
N ASP A 87 -21.57 -3.28 -11.17
CA ASP A 87 -22.04 -2.26 -10.24
C ASP A 87 -22.61 -1.02 -10.93
N ILE A 88 -21.97 -0.54 -11.99
CA ILE A 88 -22.47 0.61 -12.74
C ILE A 88 -23.82 0.27 -13.38
N PHE A 89 -23.93 -0.89 -14.04
CA PHE A 89 -25.16 -1.29 -14.70
C PHE A 89 -26.31 -1.53 -13.72
N GLU A 90 -26.04 -2.12 -12.55
CA GLU A 90 -27.03 -2.31 -11.49
C GLU A 90 -27.54 -0.96 -10.99
N THR A 91 -26.64 -0.05 -10.60
CA THR A 91 -27.02 1.28 -10.06
C THR A 91 -27.70 2.15 -11.13
N LEU A 92 -27.30 2.04 -12.41
CA LEU A 92 -28.02 2.69 -13.52
C LEU A 92 -29.44 2.13 -13.70
N SER A 93 -29.64 0.82 -13.52
CA SER A 93 -30.95 0.17 -13.64
C SER A 93 -31.90 0.58 -12.52
N GLU A 94 -31.36 0.84 -11.33
CA GLU A 94 -32.10 1.35 -10.17
C GLU A 94 -32.42 2.85 -10.26
N GLY A 95 -31.86 3.57 -11.25
CA GLY A 95 -32.06 5.01 -11.42
C GLY A 95 -31.35 5.87 -10.37
N THR A 96 -30.39 5.30 -9.65
CA THR A 96 -29.64 5.96 -8.58
C THR A 96 -28.35 6.60 -9.13
N ARG A 97 -27.86 7.64 -8.43
CA ARG A 97 -26.68 8.39 -8.87
C ARG A 97 -25.39 7.65 -8.54
N ILE A 98 -24.44 7.63 -9.48
CA ILE A 98 -23.11 7.04 -9.29
C ILE A 98 -22.07 8.16 -9.25
N ASP A 99 -21.40 8.33 -8.11
CA ASP A 99 -20.18 9.13 -8.00
C ASP A 99 -18.99 8.20 -7.76
N THR A 100 -17.95 8.30 -8.60
CA THR A 100 -16.70 7.54 -8.44
C THR A 100 -15.52 8.49 -8.31
N ILE A 101 -14.69 8.29 -7.29
CA ILE A 101 -13.42 8.98 -7.06
C ILE A 101 -12.28 8.00 -7.29
N PHE A 102 -11.30 8.42 -8.06
CA PHE A 102 -10.04 7.71 -8.22
C PHE A 102 -8.98 8.38 -7.34
N LEU A 103 -8.23 7.57 -6.61
CA LEU A 103 -7.13 7.96 -5.74
C LEU A 103 -5.86 7.24 -6.20
N ASP A 104 -4.81 8.02 -6.34
CA ASP A 104 -3.45 7.56 -6.60
C ASP A 104 -2.56 7.94 -5.41
N PHE A 105 -1.96 6.94 -4.76
CA PHE A 105 -1.07 7.17 -3.63
C PHE A 105 0.37 7.43 -4.10
N ALA A 106 0.77 8.70 -4.08
CA ALA A 106 2.15 9.07 -4.40
C ALA A 106 3.16 8.37 -3.47
N LYS A 107 4.00 7.51 -4.07
CA LYS A 107 5.05 6.74 -3.36
C LYS A 107 4.51 5.91 -2.19
N ALA A 108 3.36 5.26 -2.39
CA ALA A 108 2.64 4.52 -1.36
C ALA A 108 3.52 3.54 -0.56
N PHE A 109 4.40 2.79 -1.25
CA PHE A 109 5.30 1.83 -0.60
C PHE A 109 6.44 2.49 0.19
N ASP A 110 6.91 3.67 -0.23
CA ASP A 110 8.05 4.35 0.40
C ASP A 110 7.63 5.11 1.66
N LYS A 111 6.34 5.45 1.78
CA LYS A 111 5.78 6.24 2.89
C LYS A 111 5.18 5.42 4.03
N VAL A 112 5.21 4.09 3.96
CA VAL A 112 4.60 3.24 4.99
C VAL A 112 5.35 3.39 6.31
N ASP A 113 4.68 3.91 7.33
CA ASP A 113 5.18 3.95 8.70
C ASP A 113 5.25 2.53 9.30
N HIS A 114 6.41 2.18 9.86
CA HIS A 114 6.65 0.83 10.39
C HIS A 114 5.83 0.53 11.64
N ASP A 115 5.68 1.50 12.55
CA ASP A 115 4.96 1.31 13.81
C ASP A 115 3.47 1.11 13.54
N ILE A 116 2.90 1.90 12.64
CA ILE A 116 1.49 1.78 12.26
C ILE A 116 1.23 0.47 11.52
N LEU A 117 2.13 0.09 10.61
CA LEU A 117 2.05 -1.20 9.94
C LEU A 117 2.08 -2.35 10.95
N LEU A 118 2.96 -2.31 11.95
CA LEU A 118 3.05 -3.34 12.98
C LEU A 118 1.79 -3.39 13.87
N GLN A 119 1.22 -2.23 14.22
CA GLN A 119 -0.07 -2.18 14.91
C GLN A 119 -1.18 -2.81 14.07
N LYS A 120 -1.23 -2.54 12.76
CA LYS A 120 -2.20 -3.16 11.85
C LYS A 120 -1.98 -4.67 11.70
N VAL A 121 -0.74 -5.13 11.58
CA VAL A 121 -0.39 -6.56 11.59
C VAL A 121 -0.92 -7.25 12.85
N ALA A 122 -0.77 -6.61 14.01
CA ALA A 122 -1.31 -7.12 15.27
C ALA A 122 -2.85 -7.15 15.30
N LYS A 123 -3.52 -6.13 14.73
CA LYS A 123 -4.99 -6.10 14.55
C LYS A 123 -5.49 -7.25 13.66
N HIS A 124 -4.74 -7.65 12.64
CA HIS A 124 -5.03 -8.81 11.78
C HIS A 124 -4.71 -10.17 12.43
N ARG A 125 -4.50 -10.20 13.76
CA ARG A 125 -4.23 -11.41 14.52
C ARG A 125 -2.95 -12.13 14.09
N ILE A 126 -2.03 -11.45 13.40
CA ILE A 126 -0.71 -11.98 13.07
C ILE A 126 0.20 -11.72 14.28
N LYS A 127 0.29 -12.71 15.18
CA LYS A 127 1.04 -12.63 16.43
C LYS A 127 2.07 -13.76 16.55
N GLY A 128 2.85 -13.73 17.62
CA GLY A 128 3.87 -14.75 17.93
C GLY A 128 5.07 -14.67 16.98
N LYS A 129 5.58 -15.84 16.57
CA LYS A 129 6.80 -15.97 15.77
C LYS A 129 6.79 -15.14 14.48
N ILE A 130 5.67 -15.14 13.75
CA ILE A 130 5.54 -14.41 12.48
C ILE A 130 5.50 -12.90 12.74
N GLY A 131 4.76 -12.44 13.75
CA GLY A 131 4.69 -11.02 14.11
C GLY A 131 6.05 -10.45 14.52
N LEU A 132 6.78 -11.17 15.40
CA LEU A 132 8.14 -10.80 15.81
C LEU A 132 9.11 -10.78 14.63
N TRP A 133 9.00 -11.77 13.74
CA TRP A 133 9.83 -11.83 12.55
C TRP A 133 9.52 -10.68 11.56
N LEU A 134 8.26 -10.24 11.45
CA LEU A 134 7.88 -9.08 10.63
C LEU A 134 8.41 -7.76 11.23
N GLN A 135 8.38 -7.63 12.56
CA GLN A 135 9.00 -6.50 13.26
C GLN A 135 10.49 -6.43 12.96
N GLU A 136 11.19 -7.56 13.10
CA GLU A 136 12.61 -7.66 12.78
C GLU A 136 12.92 -7.45 11.29
N PHE A 137 11.98 -7.82 10.40
CA PHE A 137 12.11 -7.62 8.96
C PHE A 137 12.06 -6.14 8.55
N LEU A 138 11.33 -5.31 9.30
CA LEU A 138 11.20 -3.88 9.06
C LEU A 138 12.29 -3.08 9.79
N ASN A 139 12.72 -3.54 10.96
CA ASN A 139 13.64 -2.81 11.82
C ASN A 139 15.12 -2.93 11.40
N ASN A 140 15.91 -1.89 11.70
CA ASN A 140 17.36 -1.81 11.48
C ASN A 140 17.79 -2.20 10.05
N ARG A 141 16.97 -1.85 9.06
CA ARG A 141 17.29 -2.09 7.67
C ARG A 141 18.22 -1.01 7.16
N LYS A 142 19.13 -1.44 6.28
CA LYS A 142 20.09 -0.55 5.65
C LYS A 142 19.96 -0.63 4.15
N TYR A 143 20.25 0.46 3.46
CA TYR A 143 20.30 0.49 2.01
C TYR A 143 21.56 1.21 1.53
N ARG A 144 21.95 0.90 0.30
CA ARG A 144 23.03 1.58 -0.42
C ARG A 144 22.61 1.75 -1.86
N VAL A 145 22.80 2.95 -2.41
CA VAL A 145 22.43 3.24 -3.80
C VAL A 145 23.57 2.80 -4.71
N VAL A 146 23.21 2.09 -5.79
CA VAL A 146 24.14 1.67 -6.83
C VAL A 146 23.75 2.36 -8.12
N ALA A 147 24.61 3.25 -8.62
CA ALA A 147 24.40 3.99 -9.85
C ALA A 147 25.67 3.92 -10.71
N ASN A 148 25.54 3.49 -11.97
CA ASN A 148 26.64 3.40 -12.92
C ASN A 148 27.88 2.61 -12.41
N GLY A 149 27.66 1.59 -11.56
CA GLY A 149 28.74 0.79 -10.99
C GLY A 149 29.37 1.35 -9.70
N GLU A 150 29.02 2.58 -9.31
CA GLU A 150 29.44 3.18 -8.05
C GLU A 150 28.43 2.93 -6.93
N MET A 151 28.92 2.91 -5.70
CA MET A 151 28.12 2.69 -4.49
C MET A 151 28.16 3.91 -3.57
N SER A 152 26.99 4.39 -3.13
CA SER A 152 26.87 5.45 -2.12
C SER A 152 27.37 4.98 -0.74
N ASP A 153 27.29 5.81 0.30
CA ASP A 153 27.38 5.32 1.67
C ASP A 153 26.15 4.50 2.08
N VAL A 154 26.33 3.66 3.11
CA VAL A 154 25.24 2.89 3.70
C VAL A 154 24.38 3.82 4.55
N GLN A 155 23.07 3.77 4.35
CA GLN A 155 22.09 4.59 5.05
C GLN A 155 21.00 3.72 5.67
N ASP A 156 20.36 4.21 6.73
CA ASP A 156 19.28 3.50 7.41
C ASP A 156 17.94 3.74 6.70
N VAL A 157 17.10 2.71 6.66
CA VAL A 157 15.73 2.79 6.11
C VAL A 157 14.79 3.20 7.24
N LEU A 158 14.36 4.46 7.22
CA LEU A 158 13.52 5.04 8.27
C LEU A 158 12.01 4.81 8.07
N SER A 159 11.59 4.57 6.83
CA SER A 159 10.18 4.32 6.49
C SER A 159 10.07 3.56 5.17
N GLY A 160 8.86 3.07 4.92
CA GLY A 160 8.50 2.35 3.72
C GLY A 160 8.80 0.86 3.79
N VAL A 161 8.17 0.11 2.90
CA VAL A 161 8.48 -1.29 2.67
C VAL A 161 9.33 -1.40 1.41
N PRO A 162 10.52 -2.02 1.45
CA PRO A 162 11.46 -1.94 0.33
C PRO A 162 10.86 -2.48 -0.97
N GLN A 163 10.82 -1.62 -1.98
CA GLN A 163 10.24 -1.90 -3.28
C GLN A 163 11.08 -2.96 -4.01
N GLY A 164 10.54 -4.17 -4.18
CA GLY A 164 11.27 -5.33 -4.70
C GLY A 164 11.34 -6.52 -3.72
N THR A 165 10.87 -6.33 -2.48
CA THR A 165 10.59 -7.43 -1.55
C THR A 165 9.29 -8.14 -1.92
N VAL A 166 9.24 -9.44 -1.64
CA VAL A 166 8.06 -10.28 -1.91
C VAL A 166 6.92 -9.95 -0.92
N LEU A 167 7.28 -9.54 0.30
CA LEU A 167 6.33 -9.19 1.34
C LEU A 167 5.71 -7.79 1.17
N ALA A 168 6.32 -6.89 0.40
CA ALA A 168 5.83 -5.51 0.23
C ALA A 168 4.34 -5.46 -0.10
N ALA A 169 3.92 -6.25 -1.07
CA ALA A 169 2.54 -6.31 -1.54
C ALA A 169 1.55 -6.70 -0.42
N VAL A 170 1.88 -7.69 0.41
CA VAL A 170 0.98 -8.18 1.47
C VAL A 170 0.94 -7.23 2.65
N LEU A 171 2.09 -6.67 3.02
CA LEU A 171 2.17 -5.64 4.05
C LEU A 171 1.39 -4.39 3.63
N PHE A 172 1.43 -4.03 2.36
CA PHE A 172 0.64 -2.93 1.83
C PHE A 172 -0.87 -3.23 1.89
N ILE A 173 -1.32 -4.43 1.51
CA ILE A 173 -2.74 -4.82 1.67
C ILE A 173 -3.20 -4.69 3.12
N ILE A 174 -2.38 -5.12 4.09
CA ILE A 174 -2.67 -4.98 5.53
C ILE A 174 -2.70 -3.50 5.95
N MET A 175 -1.87 -2.66 5.34
CA MET A 175 -1.84 -1.23 5.63
C MET A 175 -3.16 -0.55 5.25
N ILE A 176 -3.72 -0.90 4.08
CA ILE A 176 -4.92 -0.26 3.52
C ILE A 176 -6.23 -1.03 3.81
N SER A 177 -6.18 -2.07 4.63
CA SER A 177 -7.33 -2.97 4.85
C SER A 177 -8.53 -2.30 5.52
N ASP A 178 -8.31 -1.26 6.32
CA ASP A 178 -9.30 -0.53 7.11
C ASP A 178 -9.81 0.75 6.41
N VAL A 179 -9.52 0.91 5.12
CA VAL A 179 -10.05 2.02 4.32
C VAL A 179 -11.58 2.04 4.34
N ASP A 180 -12.23 0.88 4.32
CA ASP A 180 -13.69 0.75 4.30
C ASP A 180 -14.33 1.13 5.64
N GLU A 181 -13.64 0.90 6.75
CA GLU A 181 -14.21 1.10 8.10
C GLU A 181 -14.51 2.58 8.39
N ASN A 182 -13.73 3.48 7.78
CA ASN A 182 -13.84 4.91 7.98
C ASN A 182 -14.67 5.63 6.91
N VAL A 183 -14.90 4.99 5.76
CA VAL A 183 -15.79 5.53 4.71
C VAL A 183 -17.15 4.84 4.81
N LYS A 184 -17.86 5.10 5.93
CA LYS A 184 -19.25 4.65 6.09
C LYS A 184 -20.08 5.23 4.93
N SER A 185 -20.81 4.35 4.25
CA SER A 185 -21.67 4.63 3.09
C SER A 185 -20.98 4.67 1.72
N SER A 186 -19.86 3.97 1.54
CA SER A 186 -19.17 3.88 0.25
C SER A 186 -18.63 2.49 -0.02
N ILE A 187 -18.60 2.07 -1.29
CA ILE A 187 -17.86 0.88 -1.72
C ILE A 187 -16.48 1.35 -2.17
N VAL A 188 -15.46 1.01 -1.38
CA VAL A 188 -14.07 1.19 -1.78
C VAL A 188 -13.65 -0.06 -2.55
N ARG A 189 -13.13 0.13 -3.75
CA ARG A 189 -12.47 -0.89 -4.55
C ARG A 189 -11.00 -0.56 -4.64
N LEU A 190 -10.17 -1.50 -4.22
CA LEU A 190 -8.74 -1.33 -4.18
C LEU A 190 -8.10 -2.24 -5.22
N PHE A 191 -7.09 -1.72 -5.90
CA PHE A 191 -6.10 -2.53 -6.60
C PHE A 191 -4.72 -1.99 -6.25
N ALA A 192 -4.07 -2.59 -5.24
CA ALA A 192 -2.80 -2.07 -4.75
C ALA A 192 -2.93 -0.60 -4.34
N ASP A 193 -2.08 0.28 -4.87
CA ASP A 193 -2.07 1.72 -4.71
C ASP A 193 -3.21 2.44 -5.46
N ASP A 194 -3.75 1.85 -6.53
CA ASP A 194 -4.93 2.37 -7.21
C ASP A 194 -6.19 2.14 -6.37
N THR A 195 -6.67 3.20 -5.73
CA THR A 195 -7.88 3.15 -4.91
C THR A 195 -9.02 3.84 -5.63
N ARG A 196 -10.17 3.17 -5.72
CA ARG A 196 -11.39 3.72 -6.29
C ARG A 196 -12.47 3.70 -5.23
N ILE A 197 -13.16 4.81 -5.03
CA ILE A 197 -14.18 4.92 -3.99
C ILE A 197 -15.47 5.34 -4.65
N ARG A 198 -16.52 4.56 -4.44
CA ARG A 198 -17.86 4.78 -4.96
C ARG A 198 -18.79 5.23 -3.84
N ASN A 199 -19.48 6.33 -4.06
CA ASN A 199 -20.60 6.73 -3.21
C ASN A 199 -21.81 5.82 -3.55
N ILE A 200 -22.35 5.12 -2.55
CA ILE A 200 -23.51 4.24 -2.71
C ILE A 200 -24.77 4.78 -2.04
N THR A 201 -24.67 5.90 -1.33
CA THR A 201 -25.79 6.56 -0.68
C THR A 201 -26.24 7.78 -1.48
N GLU A 202 -27.51 8.17 -1.32
CA GLU A 202 -28.06 9.44 -1.81
C GLU A 202 -27.38 10.69 -1.22
N THR A 203 -26.34 10.52 -0.40
CA THR A 203 -25.52 11.60 0.13
C THR A 203 -24.89 12.39 -1.01
N THR A 204 -24.84 13.71 -0.82
CA THR A 204 -24.25 14.62 -1.81
C THR A 204 -22.76 14.35 -2.02
N THR A 205 -22.26 14.76 -3.19
CA THR A 205 -20.83 14.64 -3.55
C THR A 205 -19.94 15.29 -2.50
N GLU A 206 -20.36 16.42 -1.94
CA GLU A 206 -19.62 17.18 -0.94
C GLU A 206 -19.51 16.41 0.38
N THR A 207 -20.59 15.72 0.76
CA THR A 207 -20.62 14.91 1.98
C THR A 207 -19.70 13.70 1.86
N PHE A 208 -19.74 13.04 0.69
CA PHE A 208 -18.86 11.93 0.35
C PHE A 208 -17.39 12.36 0.31
N LYS A 209 -17.08 13.48 -0.33
CA LYS A 209 -15.73 14.07 -0.35
C LYS A 209 -15.24 14.40 1.06
N ARG A 210 -16.07 14.98 1.92
CA ARG A 210 -15.70 15.29 3.31
C ARG A 210 -15.39 14.04 4.14
N HIS A 211 -16.15 12.95 3.96
CA HIS A 211 -15.84 11.67 4.61
C HIS A 211 -14.51 11.12 4.12
N LEU A 212 -14.24 11.25 2.82
CA LEU A 212 -12.99 10.84 2.23
C LEU A 212 -11.79 11.67 2.73
N ASP A 213 -11.91 12.99 2.75
CA ASP A 213 -10.87 13.91 3.25
C ASP A 213 -10.56 13.63 4.73
N LYS A 214 -11.58 13.32 5.53
CA LYS A 214 -11.41 12.94 6.94
C LYS A 214 -10.63 11.62 7.07
N TRP A 215 -10.87 10.66 6.20
CA TRP A 215 -10.09 9.42 6.17
C TRP A 215 -8.66 9.65 5.70
N LEU A 216 -8.45 10.39 4.62
CA LEU A 216 -7.11 10.74 4.13
C LEU A 216 -6.30 11.43 5.24
N SER A 217 -6.92 12.33 6.00
CA SER A 217 -6.30 13.00 7.14
C SER A 217 -5.95 12.07 8.32
N SER A 218 -6.56 10.87 8.38
CA SER A 218 -6.26 9.85 9.39
C SER A 218 -5.08 8.95 9.00
N ILE A 219 -4.69 8.98 7.73
CA ILE A 219 -3.48 8.32 7.24
C ILE A 219 -2.34 9.31 7.50
N PRO A 220 -1.34 8.96 8.33
CA PRO A 220 -0.20 9.84 8.50
C PRO A 220 0.57 9.93 7.19
N ASP A 221 0.67 11.14 6.65
CA ASP A 221 1.36 11.44 5.39
C ASP A 221 2.89 11.34 5.49
N THR A 222 3.43 11.32 6.72
CA THR A 222 4.86 11.30 7.01
C THR A 222 5.16 10.61 8.35
N PRO A 223 6.28 9.87 8.47
CA PRO A 223 6.80 9.47 9.76
C PRO A 223 7.25 10.71 10.54
N LYS A 224 6.93 10.79 11.84
CA LYS A 224 7.40 11.86 12.72
C LYS A 224 8.88 11.61 13.06
N ILE A 225 9.78 12.16 12.25
CA ILE A 225 11.23 12.09 12.49
C ILE A 225 11.75 13.51 12.62
N ASP A 226 12.32 13.84 13.79
CA ASP A 226 13.00 15.11 14.04
C ASP A 226 14.20 15.23 13.07
N GLY A 227 14.18 16.24 12.19
CA GLY A 227 15.27 16.55 11.27
C GLY A 227 14.93 16.48 9.77
N TYR A 228 13.78 15.95 9.38
CA TYR A 228 13.23 16.19 8.04
C TYR A 228 12.48 17.52 8.06
N GLY A 229 13.08 18.54 7.45
CA GLY A 229 12.58 19.91 7.46
C GLY A 229 11.08 19.99 7.16
N ALA A 230 10.39 20.74 8.01
CA ALA A 230 9.04 21.23 7.80
C ALA A 230 9.02 22.11 6.54
N ASN A 231 8.93 21.49 5.37
CA ASN A 231 8.65 22.17 4.13
C ASN A 231 7.44 21.52 3.50
N VAL A 232 6.34 22.24 3.69
CA VAL A 232 5.14 22.30 2.86
C VAL A 232 4.35 21.00 2.89
N ALA A 233 3.13 21.11 3.44
CA ALA A 233 2.05 20.19 3.16
C ALA A 233 2.11 19.85 1.67
N ALA A 234 2.37 18.60 1.31
CA ALA A 234 2.03 18.16 -0.02
C ALA A 234 0.53 18.43 -0.11
N GLU A 235 0.12 19.46 -0.86
CA GLU A 235 -1.23 19.59 -1.37
C GLU A 235 -1.64 18.18 -1.76
N THR A 236 -2.63 17.63 -1.06
CA THR A 236 -3.05 16.22 -1.11
C THR A 236 -2.73 15.61 -2.47
N ASN A 237 -1.61 14.89 -2.57
CA ASN A 237 -1.05 14.38 -3.84
C ASN A 237 -1.89 13.22 -4.41
N SER A 238 -3.13 13.08 -3.96
CA SER A 238 -4.16 12.29 -4.61
C SER A 238 -4.54 13.02 -5.88
N ILE A 239 -4.19 12.49 -7.04
CA ILE A 239 -4.82 12.95 -8.29
C ILE A 239 -6.30 12.57 -8.18
N PHE A 240 -7.15 13.52 -7.79
CA PHE A 240 -8.59 13.37 -7.80
C PHE A 240 -9.06 13.49 -9.25
N HIS A 241 -9.14 12.38 -9.98
CA HIS A 241 -9.98 12.35 -11.17
C HIS A 241 -11.41 12.03 -10.71
N GLN A 242 -12.28 13.03 -10.74
CA GLN A 242 -13.69 12.83 -10.47
C GLN A 242 -14.42 12.68 -11.80
N THR A 243 -14.91 11.48 -12.08
CA THR A 243 -15.78 11.26 -13.24
C THR A 243 -17.21 11.20 -12.76
N ARG A 244 -18.02 12.19 -13.15
CA ARG A 244 -19.44 12.26 -12.82
C ARG A 244 -20.25 11.69 -14.00
N TYR A 245 -20.99 10.62 -13.75
CA TYR A 245 -22.02 10.15 -14.68
C TYR A 245 -23.36 10.67 -14.17
N CYS A 246 -23.88 11.73 -14.81
CA CYS A 246 -25.24 12.21 -14.56
C CYS A 246 -26.08 11.89 -15.80
N ILE A 247 -27.09 11.05 -15.65
CA ILE A 247 -28.18 11.01 -16.62
C ILE A 247 -29.17 12.09 -16.19
N VAL A 248 -29.22 13.17 -16.96
CA VAL A 248 -30.34 14.10 -16.91
C VAL A 248 -31.48 13.40 -17.65
N ARG A 249 -32.53 13.01 -16.94
CA ARG A 249 -33.82 12.73 -17.58
C ARG A 249 -34.51 14.04 -17.90
#